data_AF-A0A0C5WEZ8-F1
#
_entry.id   AF-A0A0C5WEZ8-F1
#
_cell.length_a   1.000
_cell.length_b   1.000
_cell.length_c   1.000
_cell.angle_alpha   90.00
_cell.angle_beta   90.00
_cell.angle_gamma   90.00
#
_symmetry.space_group_name_H-M   'P 1'
#
loop_
_entity.id
_entity.type
_entity.pdbx_description
1 polymer ?
#
loop_
_entity_poly.entity_id
_entity_poly.type
_entity_poly.pdbx_seq_one_letter_code
_entity_poly.pdbx_strand_id
1 'polypeptide(L)'
;MEANIINQTTQDLAVEFISLDQNLNKTLEISNNNVKRFQEGFDVGNDFIEPYLIEYDSVVVKNSSEQILKVYKPNDSGKNIFKIDAYWISSEPSKNFFKYEYEITSEDLE
;
A
#
# COMPACT_ATOMS: atom_id res chain seq x y z
N MET A 1 -5.01 -0.78 14.06
CA MET A 1 -4.60 -0.12 12.80
C MET A 1 -5.29 -0.79 11.62
N GLU A 2 -5.74 -0.03 10.62
CA GLU A 2 -6.18 -0.55 9.32
C GLU A 2 -5.41 0.18 8.23
N ALA A 3 -4.73 -0.56 7.35
CA ALA A 3 -4.04 0.01 6.19
C ALA A 3 -4.66 -0.54 4.90
N ASN A 4 -5.14 0.36 4.04
CA ASN A 4 -5.86 0.05 2.82
C ASN A 4 -5.14 0.64 1.60
N ILE A 5 -5.18 -0.09 0.49
CA ILE A 5 -4.70 0.37 -0.80
C ILE A 5 -5.88 0.42 -1.75
N ILE A 6 -6.09 1.59 -2.34
CA ILE A 6 -7.21 1.91 -3.20
C ILE A 6 -6.69 1.98 -4.63
N ASN A 7 -7.27 1.17 -5.51
CA ASN A 7 -7.03 1.26 -6.95
C ASN A 7 -8.07 2.20 -7.56
N GLN A 8 -7.67 3.43 -7.87
CA GLN A 8 -8.51 4.42 -8.57
C GLN A 8 -8.29 4.43 -10.09
N THR A 9 -7.65 3.39 -10.61
CA THR A 9 -7.42 3.26 -12.05
C THR A 9 -8.58 2.53 -12.72
N THR A 10 -8.63 2.59 -14.05
CA THR A 10 -9.65 1.90 -14.85
C THR A 10 -9.37 0.40 -15.02
N GLN A 11 -8.22 -0.09 -14.57
CA GLN A 11 -7.76 -1.46 -14.77
C GLN A 11 -7.48 -2.17 -13.45
N ASP A 12 -7.51 -3.50 -13.48
CA ASP A 12 -7.15 -4.30 -12.32
C ASP A 12 -5.64 -4.25 -12.10
N LEU A 13 -5.24 -4.13 -10.83
CA LEU A 13 -3.84 -4.01 -10.43
C LEU A 13 -3.46 -5.16 -9.51
N ALA A 14 -2.27 -5.70 -9.72
CA ALA A 14 -1.59 -6.57 -8.75
C ALA A 14 -0.45 -5.79 -8.11
N VAL A 15 -0.54 -5.58 -6.80
CA VAL A 15 0.46 -4.87 -5.99
C VAL A 15 1.27 -5.91 -5.21
N GLU A 16 2.53 -6.09 -5.60
CA GLU A 16 3.45 -7.05 -5.01
C GLU A 16 4.46 -6.33 -4.10
N PHE A 17 4.46 -6.70 -2.83
CA PHE A 17 5.42 -6.29 -1.83
C PHE A 17 6.55 -7.30 -1.82
N ILE A 18 7.75 -6.85 -2.17
CA ILE A 18 8.94 -7.67 -2.31
C ILE A 18 9.90 -7.37 -1.16
N SER A 19 10.28 -8.42 -0.44
CA SER A 19 11.25 -8.43 0.65
C SER A 19 12.42 -9.37 0.31
N LEU A 20 13.59 -9.12 0.89
CA LEU A 20 14.69 -10.08 0.95
C LEU A 20 14.27 -11.42 1.57
N ASP A 21 13.38 -11.40 2.57
CA ASP A 21 12.78 -12.60 3.12
C ASP A 21 11.53 -12.97 2.30
N GLN A 22 11.64 -14.02 1.49
CA GLN A 22 10.55 -14.43 0.60
C GLN A 22 9.26 -14.82 1.34
N ASN A 23 9.34 -15.15 2.65
CA ASN A 23 8.15 -15.47 3.44
C ASN A 23 7.31 -14.22 3.77
N LEU A 24 7.91 -13.03 3.68
CA LEU A 24 7.24 -11.76 3.92
C LEU A 24 6.59 -11.21 2.64
N ASN A 25 6.97 -11.72 1.46
CA ASN A 25 6.41 -11.28 0.19
C ASN A 25 4.89 -11.38 0.20
N LYS A 26 4.23 -10.33 -0.29
CA LYS A 26 2.77 -10.24 -0.28
C LYS A 26 2.26 -9.73 -1.61
N THR A 27 1.21 -10.34 -2.13
CA THR A 27 0.55 -9.87 -3.34
C THR A 27 -0.89 -9.47 -3.01
N LEU A 28 -1.28 -8.29 -3.46
CA LEU A 28 -2.64 -7.79 -3.36
C LEU A 28 -3.21 -7.59 -4.76
N GLU A 29 -4.22 -8.38 -5.10
CA GLU A 29 -4.99 -8.20 -6.33
C GLU A 29 -6.16 -7.25 -6.05
N ILE A 30 -6.12 -6.06 -6.64
CA ILE A 30 -7.07 -4.97 -6.43
C ILE A 30 -7.79 -4.68 -7.74
N SER A 31 -9.07 -5.06 -7.81
CA SER A 31 -9.90 -4.72 -8.96
C SER A 31 -10.01 -3.20 -9.15
N ASN A 32 -10.33 -2.77 -10.36
CA ASN A 32 -10.55 -1.36 -10.66
C ASN A 32 -11.56 -0.69 -9.71
N ASN A 33 -11.29 0.55 -9.31
CA ASN A 33 -12.10 1.32 -8.34
C ASN A 33 -12.42 0.57 -7.04
N ASN A 34 -11.55 -0.36 -6.65
CA ASN A 34 -11.72 -1.19 -5.46
C ASN A 34 -10.62 -0.93 -4.44
N VAL A 35 -10.85 -1.40 -3.22
CA VAL A 35 -9.92 -1.25 -2.10
C VAL A 35 -9.55 -2.63 -1.57
N LYS A 36 -8.27 -2.83 -1.32
CA LYS A 36 -7.77 -4.02 -0.62
C LYS A 36 -7.06 -3.64 0.65
N ARG A 37 -7.31 -4.44 1.67
CA ARG A 37 -6.66 -4.33 2.97
C ARG A 37 -5.24 -4.85 2.86
N PHE A 38 -4.28 -3.97 3.09
CA PHE A 38 -2.86 -4.30 3.10
C PHE A 38 -2.42 -4.85 4.45
N GLN A 39 -2.87 -4.25 5.56
CA GLN A 39 -2.52 -4.72 6.90
C GLN A 39 -3.78 -4.82 7.77
N GLU A 40 -3.96 -6.00 8.35
CA GLU A 40 -4.95 -6.24 9.39
C GLU A 40 -4.28 -5.91 10.73
N GLY A 41 -4.80 -4.92 11.45
CA GLY A 41 -4.21 -4.55 12.73
C GLY A 41 -4.26 -5.70 13.72
N PHE A 42 -3.10 -6.03 14.29
CA PHE A 42 -3.08 -6.65 15.61
C PHE A 42 -3.42 -5.59 16.64
N ASP A 43 -4.31 -5.96 17.58
CA ASP A 43 -4.63 -5.17 18.76
C ASP A 43 -3.42 -5.24 19.70
N VAL A 44 -2.48 -4.31 19.55
CA VAL A 44 -1.30 -4.20 20.41
C VAL A 44 -1.51 -3.06 21.41
N GLY A 45 -2.64 -3.09 22.13
CA GLY A 45 -2.93 -2.12 23.17
C GLY A 45 -3.04 -0.67 22.66
N ASN A 46 -3.08 0.28 23.60
CA ASN A 46 -3.36 1.71 23.39
C ASN A 46 -2.33 2.47 22.54
N ASP A 47 -1.31 1.81 21.97
CA ASP A 47 -0.27 2.48 21.22
C ASP A 47 -0.65 2.69 19.75
N PHE A 48 -0.38 3.90 19.27
CA PHE A 48 -0.49 4.29 17.87
C PHE A 48 0.55 3.52 17.06
N ILE A 49 0.08 2.69 16.12
CA ILE A 49 0.96 1.97 15.19
C ILE A 49 0.68 2.52 13.79
N GLU A 50 1.70 3.14 13.20
CA GLU A 50 1.74 3.50 11.80
C GLU A 50 1.97 2.25 10.94
N PRO A 51 1.56 2.23 9.66
CA PRO A 51 2.00 1.18 8.77
C PRO A 51 3.53 1.24 8.70
N TYR A 52 4.19 0.09 8.68
CA TYR A 52 5.64 0.04 8.48
C TYR A 52 5.92 -0.88 7.31
N LEU A 53 6.48 -0.31 6.25
CA LEU A 53 6.90 -1.04 5.05
C LEU A 53 8.40 -1.37 5.07
N ILE A 54 9.06 -1.21 6.21
CA ILE A 54 10.52 -1.38 6.37
C ILE A 54 11.02 -2.79 6.03
N GLU A 55 10.12 -3.77 6.09
CA GLU A 55 10.43 -5.17 5.76
C GLU A 55 10.46 -5.40 4.24
N TYR A 56 10.02 -4.44 3.44
CA TYR A 56 9.95 -4.54 1.98
C TYR A 56 11.00 -3.66 1.31
N ASP A 57 11.74 -4.23 0.37
CA ASP A 57 12.74 -3.53 -0.43
C ASP A 57 12.10 -2.75 -1.59
N SER A 58 10.97 -3.26 -2.11
CA SER A 58 10.24 -2.62 -3.20
C SER A 58 8.78 -3.05 -3.25
N VAL A 59 7.95 -2.19 -3.85
CA VAL A 59 6.56 -2.50 -4.18
C VAL A 59 6.37 -2.38 -5.68
N VAL A 60 5.97 -3.47 -6.31
CA VAL A 60 5.76 -3.56 -7.76
C VAL A 60 4.27 -3.51 -8.05
N VAL A 61 3.85 -2.66 -8.98
CA VAL A 61 2.47 -2.60 -9.47
C VAL A 61 2.43 -3.14 -10.88
N LYS A 62 1.63 -4.18 -11.09
CA LYS A 62 1.39 -4.82 -12.38
C LYS A 62 -0.07 -4.68 -12.80
N ASN A 63 -0.34 -4.76 -14.10
CA ASN A 63 -1.71 -4.95 -14.61
C ASN A 63 -2.08 -6.45 -14.69
N SER A 64 -3.31 -6.74 -15.11
CA SER A 64 -3.81 -8.10 -15.34
C SER A 64 -3.08 -8.90 -16.41
N SER A 65 -2.26 -8.26 -17.25
CA SER A 65 -1.38 -8.91 -18.24
C SER A 65 0.04 -9.14 -17.70
N GLU A 66 0.23 -9.03 -16.38
CA GLU A 66 1.52 -9.14 -15.68
C GLU A 66 2.56 -8.10 -16.10
N GLN A 67 2.16 -7.06 -16.84
CA GLN A 67 3.04 -5.97 -17.24
C GLN A 67 3.30 -5.07 -16.04
N ILE A 68 4.58 -4.83 -15.75
CA ILE A 68 5.00 -3.89 -14.71
C ILE A 68 4.68 -2.47 -15.17
N LEU A 69 3.87 -1.77 -14.37
CA LEU A 69 3.49 -0.39 -14.60
C LEU A 69 4.37 0.55 -13.77
N LYS A 70 4.59 0.20 -12.51
CA LYS A 70 5.37 1.02 -11.57
C LYS A 70 6.15 0.15 -10.60
N VAL A 71 7.31 0.65 -10.20
CA VAL A 71 8.10 0.06 -9.11
C VAL A 71 8.41 1.16 -8.11
N TYR A 72 7.85 1.06 -6.92
CA TYR A 72 8.20 1.91 -5.80
C TYR A 72 9.40 1.33 -5.07
N LYS A 73 10.36 2.21 -4.75
CA LYS A 73 11.50 1.91 -3.88
C LYS A 73 11.53 2.93 -2.76
N PRO A 74 12.04 2.61 -1.56
CA PRO A 74 12.02 3.53 -0.42
C PRO A 74 12.69 4.89 -0.71
N ASN A 75 13.74 4.89 -1.54
CA ASN A 75 14.49 6.10 -1.90
C ASN A 75 13.96 6.83 -3.16
N ASP A 76 12.83 6.41 -3.71
CA ASP A 76 12.29 7.00 -4.94
C ASP A 76 11.73 8.42 -4.71
N SER A 77 11.90 9.28 -5.72
CA SER A 77 11.47 10.68 -5.67
C SER A 77 10.02 10.83 -6.14
N GLY A 78 9.23 11.70 -5.49
CA GLY A 78 7.80 11.85 -5.79
C GLY A 78 6.88 10.97 -4.92
N LYS A 79 5.64 10.76 -5.40
CA LYS A 79 4.59 9.99 -4.72
C LYS A 79 5.03 8.55 -4.57
N ASN A 80 5.03 8.08 -3.32
CA ASN A 80 5.64 6.82 -2.99
C ASN A 80 4.91 6.16 -1.82
N ILE A 81 4.56 4.89 -1.99
CA ILE A 81 3.89 4.09 -0.97
C ILE A 81 4.72 3.95 0.31
N PHE A 82 6.05 4.06 0.24
CA PHE A 82 6.93 4.03 1.42
C PHE A 82 6.89 5.32 2.27
N LYS A 83 6.38 6.43 1.71
CA LYS A 83 6.34 7.74 2.38
C LYS A 83 4.97 7.97 3.01
N ILE A 84 4.76 7.33 4.16
CA ILE A 84 3.47 7.29 4.85
C ILE A 84 3.04 8.68 5.29
N ASP A 85 3.91 9.45 5.93
CA ASP A 85 3.62 10.82 6.38
C ASP A 85 3.24 11.80 5.27
N ALA A 86 3.63 11.52 4.02
CA ALA A 86 3.49 12.47 2.92
C ALA A 86 2.36 12.13 1.94
N TYR A 87 2.10 10.84 1.69
CA TYR A 87 1.19 10.40 0.62
C TYR A 87 0.09 9.44 1.06
N TRP A 88 0.10 9.00 2.33
CA TRP A 88 -1.03 8.25 2.87
C TRP A 88 -2.01 9.18 3.56
N ILE A 89 -3.28 8.85 3.44
CA ILE A 89 -4.36 9.55 4.14
C ILE A 89 -4.57 8.84 5.47
N SER A 90 -4.23 9.51 6.57
CA SER A 90 -4.51 9.01 7.93
C SER A 90 -5.83 9.58 8.46
N SER A 91 -6.68 8.74 9.03
CA SER A 91 -7.93 9.13 9.69
C SER A 91 -8.12 8.39 11.02
N GLU A 92 -8.66 9.06 12.03
CA GLU A 92 -9.03 8.47 13.32
C GLU A 92 -10.56 8.45 13.48
N PRO A 93 -11.27 7.46 12.90
CA PRO A 93 -12.74 7.45 12.96
C PRO A 93 -13.30 7.12 14.36
N SER A 94 -12.49 6.51 15.24
CA SER A 94 -12.82 6.24 16.64
C SER A 94 -11.58 6.40 17.50
N LYS A 95 -11.75 6.77 18.77
CA LYS A 95 -10.66 6.89 19.74
C LYS A 95 -9.80 5.62 19.73
N ASN A 96 -8.48 5.79 19.56
CA ASN A 96 -7.47 4.72 19.48
C ASN A 96 -7.59 3.80 18.25
N PHE A 97 -8.33 4.20 17.22
CA PHE A 97 -8.44 3.43 15.98
C PHE A 97 -8.04 4.31 14.80
N PHE A 98 -6.91 3.96 14.19
CA PHE A 98 -6.31 4.68 13.07
C PHE A 98 -6.48 3.88 11.78
N LYS A 99 -6.91 4.59 10.75
CA LYS A 99 -7.00 4.13 9.36
C LYS A 99 -5.98 4.86 8.51
N TYR A 100 -5.34 4.13 7.62
CA TYR A 100 -4.39 4.62 6.63
C TYR A 100 -4.83 4.17 5.25
N GLU A 101 -4.90 5.08 4.31
CA GLU A 101 -5.36 4.81 2.96
C GLU A 101 -4.34 5.34 1.96
N TYR A 102 -3.92 4.48 1.02
CA TYR A 102 -3.05 4.86 -0.09
C TYR A 102 -3.78 4.71 -1.42
N GLU A 103 -3.86 5.78 -2.19
CA GLU A 103 -4.56 5.80 -3.48
C GLU A 103 -3.57 5.69 -4.64
N ILE A 104 -3.78 4.69 -5.50
CA ILE A 104 -3.06 4.53 -6.76
C ILE A 104 -3.97 5.04 -7.88
N THR A 105 -3.55 6.13 -8.53
CA THR A 105 -4.25 6.74 -9.67
C THR A 105 -3.53 6.43 -10.98
N SER A 106 -4.18 6.64 -12.12
CA SER A 106 -3.56 6.40 -13.42
C SER A 106 -2.33 7.30 -13.64
N GLU A 107 -2.35 8.54 -13.13
CA GLU A 107 -1.24 9.49 -13.22
C GLU A 107 0.02 9.00 -12.47
N ASP A 108 -0.16 8.15 -11.46
CA ASP A 108 0.97 7.56 -10.71
C ASP A 108 1.68 6.44 -11.50
N LEU A 109 0.97 5.87 -12.48
CA LEU A 109 1.40 4.75 -13.31
C LEU A 109 1.93 5.16 -14.68
N GLU A 110 1.80 6.45 -15.05
CA GLU A 110 2.35 7.05 -16.28
C GLU A 110 3.82 7.52 -16.14
#